data_AF-A0A3C0ITB4-F1
#
_entry.id   AF-A0A3C0ITB4-F1
#
_cell.length_a   1.000
_cell.length_b   1.000
_cell.length_c   1.000
_cell.angle_alpha   90.00
_cell.angle_beta   90.00
_cell.angle_gamma   90.00
#
_symmetry.space_group_name_H-M   'P 1'
#
loop_
_entity.id
_entity.type
_entity.pdbx_description
1 polymer ?
#
loop_
_entity_poly.entity_id
_entity_poly.type
_entity_poly.pdbx_seq_one_letter_code
_entity_poly.pdbx_strand_id
1 'polypeptide(L)'
;KGGTAVDAVTAAVTILEDCPLFNAGKGSVFTNAGENEMDAAIMDGKRLQAGSVAGVKTIKNPITAARAVMYKSEHVMMTGRGAEAFATLQGCTIVSPNYFYTEERWKALQKAKAEADTASRRIQSILPDHA
;
A
#
# COMPACT_ATOMS: atom_id res chain seq x y z
N LYS A 1 28.16 -3.74 -3.01
CA LYS A 1 28.22 -3.15 -4.37
C LYS A 1 28.07 -1.63 -4.24
N GLY A 2 28.58 -0.85 -5.20
CA GLY A 2 28.31 0.60 -5.28
C GLY A 2 26.88 0.89 -5.77
N GLY A 3 26.28 1.97 -5.29
CA GLY A 3 24.93 2.43 -5.61
C GLY A 3 24.60 3.73 -4.90
N THR A 4 23.54 4.43 -5.30
CA THR A 4 23.09 5.63 -4.60
C THR A 4 22.33 5.27 -3.33
N ALA A 5 22.13 6.23 -2.42
CA ALA A 5 21.26 6.04 -1.26
C ALA A 5 19.82 5.65 -1.68
N VAL A 6 19.33 6.22 -2.78
CA VAL A 6 18.02 5.89 -3.38
C VAL A 6 17.97 4.43 -3.81
N ASP A 7 19.03 3.89 -4.41
CA ASP A 7 19.10 2.48 -4.80
C ASP A 7 19.05 1.56 -3.57
N ALA A 8 19.80 1.91 -2.53
CA ALA A 8 19.85 1.13 -1.29
C ALA A 8 18.48 1.06 -0.61
N VAL A 9 17.79 2.20 -0.44
CA VAL A 9 16.46 2.22 0.18
C VAL A 9 15.40 1.56 -0.69
N THR A 10 15.47 1.71 -2.02
CA THR A 10 14.55 1.01 -2.93
C THR A 10 14.68 -0.50 -2.75
N ALA A 11 15.90 -1.03 -2.78
CA ALA A 11 16.15 -2.46 -2.63
C ALA A 11 15.72 -2.99 -1.25
N ALA A 12 16.02 -2.25 -0.18
CA ALA A 12 15.62 -2.63 1.17
C ALA A 12 14.09 -2.70 1.30
N VAL A 13 13.37 -1.68 0.83
CA VAL A 13 11.91 -1.66 0.89
C VAL A 13 11.29 -2.73 -0.01
N THR A 14 11.85 -3.02 -1.19
CA THR A 14 11.38 -4.13 -2.03
C THR A 14 11.45 -5.48 -1.30
N ILE A 15 12.51 -5.72 -0.50
CA ILE A 15 12.61 -6.94 0.32
C ILE A 15 11.54 -6.95 1.41
N LEU A 16 11.27 -5.81 2.05
CA LEU A 16 10.21 -5.69 3.06
C LEU A 16 8.83 -5.91 2.46
N GLU A 17 8.54 -5.37 1.28
CA GLU A 17 7.29 -5.57 0.53
C GLU A 17 7.10 -7.02 0.07
N ASP A 18 8.18 -7.74 -0.25
CA ASP A 18 8.09 -9.15 -0.62
C ASP A 18 7.95 -10.08 0.60
N CYS A 19 8.25 -9.58 1.80
CA CYS A 19 8.17 -10.33 3.04
C CYS A 19 6.75 -10.25 3.65
N PRO A 20 6.01 -11.37 3.75
CA PRO A 20 4.62 -11.37 4.22
C PRO A 20 4.46 -10.97 5.71
N LEU A 21 5.55 -10.94 6.47
CA LEU A 21 5.53 -10.54 7.89
C LEU A 21 5.31 -9.03 8.07
N PHE A 22 5.65 -8.22 7.08
CA PHE A 22 5.51 -6.77 7.13
C PHE A 22 4.19 -6.30 6.50
N ASN A 23 3.61 -5.24 7.05
CA ASN A 23 2.44 -4.59 6.48
C ASN A 23 2.82 -3.68 5.30
N ALA A 24 3.31 -4.30 4.22
CA ALA A 24 3.64 -3.67 2.95
C ALA A 24 3.67 -4.74 1.87
N GLY A 25 3.34 -4.40 0.62
CA GLY A 25 3.34 -5.36 -0.47
C GLY A 25 2.56 -6.62 -0.09
N LYS A 26 3.21 -7.78 -0.16
CA LYS A 26 2.64 -9.11 0.08
C LYS A 26 1.92 -9.27 1.41
N GLY A 27 2.34 -8.56 2.46
CA GLY A 27 1.76 -8.66 3.81
C GLY A 27 0.82 -7.51 4.18
N SER A 28 0.36 -6.73 3.19
CA SER A 28 -0.54 -5.60 3.38
C SER A 28 -1.82 -5.99 4.12
N VAL A 29 -2.30 -5.09 4.98
CA VAL A 29 -3.61 -5.21 5.62
C VAL A 29 -4.74 -5.04 4.60
N PHE A 30 -5.93 -5.46 5.02
CA PHE A 30 -7.14 -5.28 4.24
C PHE A 30 -7.89 -4.01 4.67
N THR A 31 -8.49 -3.34 3.70
CA THR A 31 -9.49 -2.30 3.93
C THR A 31 -10.76 -2.89 4.53
N ASN A 32 -11.70 -2.04 4.95
CA ASN A 32 -13.01 -2.51 5.41
C ASN A 32 -13.77 -3.31 4.31
N ALA A 33 -13.51 -3.01 3.03
CA ALA A 33 -14.09 -3.75 1.90
C ALA A 33 -13.45 -5.14 1.70
N GLY A 34 -12.40 -5.48 2.44
CA GLY A 34 -11.69 -6.75 2.28
C GLY A 34 -10.69 -6.76 1.12
N GLU A 35 -10.21 -5.58 0.72
CA GLU A 35 -9.24 -5.43 -0.38
C GLU A 35 -7.89 -4.92 0.15
N ASN A 36 -6.79 -5.25 -0.52
CA ASN A 36 -5.50 -4.64 -0.24
C ASN A 36 -5.33 -3.37 -1.07
N GLU A 37 -5.14 -2.24 -0.40
CA GLU A 37 -4.78 -0.95 -1.00
C GLU A 37 -3.45 -0.51 -0.40
N MET A 38 -2.50 -0.16 -1.25
CA MET A 38 -1.13 0.10 -0.84
C MET A 38 -0.66 1.47 -1.30
N ASP A 39 0.23 2.04 -0.50
CA ASP A 39 0.87 3.32 -0.72
C ASP A 39 2.38 3.16 -0.59
N ALA A 40 3.15 3.96 -1.34
CA ALA A 40 4.60 4.08 -1.13
C ALA A 40 5.10 5.44 -1.59
N ALA A 41 6.20 5.90 -0.99
CA ALA A 41 6.87 7.13 -1.36
C ALA A 41 8.40 6.97 -1.27
N ILE A 42 9.11 7.73 -2.08
CA ILE A 42 10.57 7.79 -2.09
C ILE A 42 11.04 9.23 -2.37
N MET A 43 12.18 9.61 -1.81
CA MET A 43 12.78 10.94 -1.98
C MET A 43 14.30 10.85 -2.12
N ASP A 44 14.86 11.59 -3.08
CA ASP A 44 16.30 11.84 -3.22
C ASP A 44 16.65 13.17 -2.51
N GLY A 45 17.17 13.09 -1.29
CA GLY A 45 17.54 14.29 -0.51
C GLY A 45 18.63 15.15 -1.15
N LYS A 46 19.45 14.61 -2.08
CA LYS A 46 20.49 15.38 -2.77
C LYS A 46 19.91 16.27 -3.87
N ARG A 47 18.86 15.81 -4.54
CA ARG A 47 18.24 16.50 -5.69
C ARG A 47 16.87 17.09 -5.37
N LEU A 48 16.35 16.82 -4.17
CA LEU A 48 14.99 17.17 -3.74
C LEU A 48 13.89 16.59 -4.64
N GLN A 49 14.20 15.54 -5.41
CA GLN A 49 13.21 14.83 -6.22
C GLN A 49 12.43 13.86 -5.32
N ALA A 50 11.15 13.68 -5.61
CA ALA A 50 10.28 12.76 -4.88
C ALA A 50 9.30 12.08 -5.83
N GLY A 51 8.82 10.91 -5.42
CA GLY A 51 7.78 10.16 -6.12
C GLY A 51 6.95 9.33 -5.15
N SER A 52 5.66 9.22 -5.39
CA SER A 52 4.75 8.42 -4.59
C SER A 52 3.60 7.82 -5.40
N VAL A 53 3.08 6.71 -4.90
CA VAL A 53 1.84 6.08 -5.34
C VAL A 53 0.92 5.85 -4.15
N ALA A 54 -0.39 5.93 -4.37
CA ALA A 54 -1.38 5.63 -3.34
C ALA A 54 -2.62 4.91 -3.87
N GLY A 55 -3.24 4.07 -3.05
CA GLY A 55 -4.44 3.32 -3.38
C GLY A 55 -4.24 2.33 -4.54
N VAL A 56 -3.02 1.81 -4.72
CA VAL A 56 -2.71 0.82 -5.76
C VAL A 56 -2.98 -0.59 -5.25
N LYS A 57 -3.48 -1.47 -6.11
CA LYS A 57 -3.99 -2.80 -5.74
C LYS A 57 -3.26 -3.96 -6.41
N THR A 58 -2.50 -3.68 -7.47
CA THR A 58 -1.92 -4.72 -8.35
C THR A 58 -0.42 -4.61 -8.55
N ILE A 59 0.22 -3.51 -8.09
CA ILE A 59 1.66 -3.32 -8.23
C ILE A 59 2.37 -4.16 -7.16
N LYS A 60 3.15 -5.17 -7.57
CA LYS A 60 3.81 -6.11 -6.64
C LYS A 60 4.64 -5.39 -5.57
N ASN A 61 5.40 -4.38 -6.01
CA ASN A 61 6.32 -3.62 -5.18
C ASN A 61 6.05 -2.11 -5.34
N PRO A 62 5.11 -1.52 -4.59
CA PRO A 62 4.73 -0.11 -4.70
C PRO A 62 5.90 0.89 -4.68
N ILE A 63 6.99 0.61 -3.95
CA ILE A 63 8.18 1.48 -3.92
C ILE A 63 8.84 1.63 -5.30
N THR A 64 8.77 0.59 -6.14
CA THR A 64 9.34 0.64 -7.50
C THR A 64 8.52 1.56 -8.40
N ALA A 65 7.20 1.61 -8.21
CA ALA A 65 6.33 2.53 -8.91
C ALA A 65 6.52 3.97 -8.40
N ALA A 66 6.64 4.18 -7.09
CA ALA A 66 6.99 5.48 -6.52
C ALA A 66 8.31 6.03 -7.09
N ARG A 67 9.33 5.17 -7.21
CA ARG A 67 10.61 5.52 -7.88
C ARG A 67 10.42 5.83 -9.37
N ALA A 68 9.54 5.10 -10.07
CA ALA A 68 9.22 5.40 -11.47
C ALA A 68 8.53 6.76 -11.60
N VAL A 69 7.62 7.13 -10.69
CA VAL A 69 7.00 8.47 -10.66
C VAL A 69 8.09 9.54 -10.54
N MET A 70 9.04 9.36 -9.61
CA MET A 70 10.14 10.30 -9.37
C MET A 70 11.06 10.53 -10.57
N TYR A 71 11.38 9.48 -11.34
CA TYR A 71 12.39 9.57 -12.41
C TYR A 71 11.83 9.57 -13.83
N LYS A 72 10.58 9.14 -14.02
CA LYS A 72 9.98 8.91 -15.34
C LYS A 72 8.65 9.64 -15.54
N SER A 73 8.38 10.67 -14.74
CA SER A 73 7.25 11.56 -14.90
C SER A 73 7.60 12.98 -14.46
N GLU A 74 6.76 13.96 -14.80
CA GLU A 74 6.86 15.33 -14.30
C GLU A 74 6.12 15.52 -12.96
N HIS A 75 5.55 14.46 -12.40
CA HIS A 75 4.70 14.50 -11.22
C HIS A 75 5.41 13.91 -10.00
N VAL A 76 4.96 14.33 -8.81
CA VAL A 76 5.44 13.77 -7.52
C VAL A 76 4.54 12.64 -7.03
N MET A 77 3.23 12.69 -7.29
CA MET A 77 2.28 11.72 -6.75
C MET A 77 1.31 11.26 -7.84
N MET A 78 1.04 9.96 -7.88
CA MET A 78 -0.04 9.37 -8.68
C MET A 78 -0.90 8.46 -7.80
N THR A 79 -2.18 8.31 -8.12
CA THR A 79 -3.08 7.49 -7.30
C THR A 79 -3.98 6.56 -8.11
N GLY A 80 -4.44 5.49 -7.46
CA GLY A 80 -5.40 4.54 -7.98
C GLY A 80 -5.05 3.99 -9.37
N ARG A 81 -6.07 3.87 -10.23
CA ARG A 81 -5.94 3.28 -11.57
C ARG A 81 -4.94 4.02 -12.46
N GLY A 82 -4.80 5.34 -12.30
CA GLY A 82 -3.82 6.13 -13.06
C GLY A 82 -2.39 5.73 -12.71
N ALA A 83 -2.10 5.54 -11.44
CA ALA A 83 -0.80 5.04 -10.97
C ALA A 83 -0.50 3.63 -11.48
N GLU A 84 -1.50 2.73 -11.50
CA GLU A 84 -1.32 1.35 -12.01
C GLU A 84 -1.06 1.31 -13.51
N ALA A 85 -1.78 2.12 -14.29
CA ALA A 85 -1.56 2.25 -15.73
C ALA A 85 -0.15 2.79 -16.00
N PHE A 86 0.28 3.84 -15.29
CA PHE A 86 1.63 4.38 -15.39
C PHE A 86 2.68 3.32 -15.01
N ALA A 87 2.52 2.64 -13.88
CA ALA A 87 3.45 1.60 -13.43
C ALA A 87 3.59 0.47 -14.46
N THR A 88 2.48 0.06 -15.08
CA THR A 88 2.49 -0.92 -16.17
C THR A 88 3.31 -0.44 -17.36
N LEU A 89 3.11 0.80 -17.81
CA LEU A 89 3.89 1.41 -18.90
C LEU A 89 5.38 1.53 -18.57
N GLN A 90 5.73 1.74 -17.30
CA GLN A 90 7.11 1.84 -16.85
C GLN A 90 7.80 0.50 -16.58
N GLY A 91 7.10 -0.63 -16.79
CA GLY A 91 7.62 -1.98 -16.63
C GLY A 91 7.63 -2.50 -15.19
N CYS A 92 6.85 -1.91 -14.29
CA CYS A 92 6.66 -2.46 -12.94
C CYS A 92 5.96 -3.83 -13.02
N THR A 93 6.29 -4.71 -12.07
CA THR A 93 5.64 -6.04 -11.99
C THR A 93 4.22 -5.89 -11.47
N ILE A 94 3.25 -6.29 -12.29
CA ILE A 94 1.83 -6.32 -11.95
C ILE A 94 1.43 -7.76 -11.58
N VAL A 95 0.73 -7.93 -10.48
CA VAL A 95 0.27 -9.20 -9.94
C VAL A 95 -1.22 -9.16 -9.66
N SER A 96 -1.85 -10.33 -9.60
CA SER A 96 -3.22 -10.44 -9.10
C SER A 96 -3.30 -9.98 -7.63
N PRO A 97 -4.39 -9.33 -7.19
CA PRO A 97 -4.60 -8.96 -5.79
C PRO A 97 -4.40 -10.13 -4.81
N ASN A 98 -4.64 -11.38 -5.23
CA ASN A 98 -4.41 -12.58 -4.43
C ASN A 98 -2.95 -12.75 -3.97
N TYR A 99 -1.98 -12.12 -4.63
CA TYR A 99 -0.59 -12.13 -4.19
C TYR A 99 -0.42 -11.50 -2.79
N PHE A 100 -1.19 -10.44 -2.49
CA PHE A 100 -1.13 -9.68 -1.24
C PHE A 100 -1.93 -10.33 -0.09
N TYR A 101 -2.67 -11.39 -0.40
CA TYR A 101 -3.46 -12.09 0.59
C TYR A 101 -2.55 -12.84 1.56
N THR A 102 -2.81 -12.65 2.86
CA THR A 102 -2.33 -13.55 3.90
C THR A 102 -3.46 -13.89 4.86
N GLU A 103 -3.53 -15.16 5.24
CA GLU A 103 -4.51 -15.69 6.19
C GLU A 103 -4.51 -14.91 7.51
N GLU A 104 -3.32 -14.53 7.99
CA GLU A 104 -3.14 -13.78 9.24
C GLU A 104 -3.77 -12.39 9.18
N ARG A 105 -3.52 -11.63 8.11
CA ARG A 105 -4.11 -10.29 7.92
C ARG A 105 -5.61 -10.37 7.70
N TRP A 106 -6.09 -11.42 7.04
CA TRP A 106 -7.52 -11.63 6.85
C TRP A 106 -8.24 -11.88 8.17
N LYS A 107 -7.69 -12.77 9.01
CA LYS A 107 -8.20 -13.00 10.37
C LYS A 107 -8.19 -11.72 11.21
N ALA A 108 -7.16 -10.89 11.07
CA ALA A 108 -7.09 -9.60 11.74
C ALA A 108 -8.23 -8.64 11.32
N LEU A 109 -8.56 -8.57 10.02
CA LEU A 109 -9.72 -7.81 9.55
C LEU A 109 -11.03 -8.32 10.15
N GLN A 110 -11.25 -9.64 10.13
CA GLN A 110 -12.48 -10.24 10.66
C GLN A 110 -12.65 -9.95 12.15
N LYS A 111 -11.58 -10.01 12.92
CA LYS A 111 -11.57 -9.62 14.32
C LYS A 111 -11.92 -8.14 14.50
N ALA A 112 -11.28 -7.25 13.74
CA ALA A 112 -11.53 -5.81 13.82
C ALA A 112 -12.99 -5.45 13.48
N LYS A 113 -13.59 -6.11 12.48
CA LYS A 113 -15.01 -5.94 12.14
C LYS A 113 -15.94 -6.37 13.29
N ALA A 114 -15.68 -7.52 13.90
CA ALA A 114 -16.48 -8.00 15.03
C ALA A 114 -16.40 -7.07 16.25
N GLU A 115 -15.22 -6.52 16.54
CA GLU A 115 -15.02 -5.54 17.61
C GLU A 115 -15.76 -4.22 17.31
N ALA A 116 -15.68 -3.73 16.08
CA ALA A 116 -16.41 -2.54 15.64
C ALA A 116 -17.93 -2.73 15.74
N ASP A 117 -18.46 -3.86 15.28
CA ASP A 117 -19.89 -4.17 15.39
C ASP A 117 -20.36 -4.23 16.84
N THR A 118 -19.55 -4.81 17.72
CA THR A 118 -19.84 -4.87 19.17
C THR A 118 -19.86 -3.47 19.78
N ALA A 119 -18.90 -2.62 19.43
CA ALA A 119 -18.85 -1.23 19.87
C ALA A 119 -20.06 -0.43 19.37
N SER A 120 -20.45 -0.57 18.09
CA SER A 120 -21.62 0.09 17.51
C SER A 120 -22.92 -0.31 18.22
N ARG A 121 -23.12 -1.60 18.51
CA ARG A 121 -24.28 -2.07 19.29
C ARG A 121 -24.31 -1.49 20.70
N ARG A 122 -23.14 -1.39 21.35
CA ARG A 122 -23.03 -0.79 22.68
C ARG A 122 -23.40 0.70 22.66
N ILE A 123 -22.95 1.46 21.67
CA ILE A 123 -23.31 2.88 21.51
C ILE A 123 -24.82 3.03 21.29
N GLN A 124 -25.41 2.22 20.40
CA GLN A 124 -26.86 2.23 20.16
C GLN A 124 -27.68 1.92 21.42
N SER A 125 -27.19 1.03 22.30
CA SER A 125 -27.87 0.70 23.55
C SER A 125 -27.82 1.79 24.64
N ILE A 126 -26.97 2.82 24.47
CA ILE A 126 -26.75 3.90 25.45
C ILE A 126 -27.37 5.23 24.98
N LEU A 127 -27.62 5.38 23.68
CA LEU A 127 -28.34 6.54 23.15
C LEU A 127 -29.83 6.42 23.53
N PRO A 128 -30.43 7.44 24.19
CA PRO A 128 -31.87 7.46 24.40
C PRO A 128 -32.59 7.47 23.05
N ASP A 129 -33.71 6.77 22.95
CA ASP A 129 -34.67 6.94 21.86
C ASP A 129 -35.19 8.40 21.90
N HIS A 130 -34.47 9.31 21.24
CA HIS A 130 -34.98 10.66 21.00
C HIS A 130 -35.86 10.62 19.76
N ALA A 131 -37.11 10.20 20.00
CA ALA A 131 -38.29 10.61 19.24
C ALA A 131 -38.86 11.91 19.84
#